data_AF-A0A839TH91-F1
#
_entry.id   AF-A0A839TH91-F1
#
_cell.length_a   1.000
_cell.length_b   1.000
_cell.length_c   1.000
_cell.angle_alpha   90.00
_cell.angle_beta   90.00
_cell.angle_gamma   90.00
#
_symmetry.space_group_name_H-M   'P 1'
#
loop_
_entity.id
_entity.type
_entity.pdbx_description
1 polymer ?
#
loop_
_entity_poly.entity_id
_entity_poly.type
_entity_poly.pdbx_seq_one_letter_code
_entity_poly.pdbx_strand_id
1 'polypeptide(L)'
;MSQANEMREEADDTANEAMKAAVLRNFFTADGRLAQIPAQYKKKLIAMQYLVEKLESGRRYTEKEINAFIQQFHDDYATIRREFIIHGYMSRDHEIYEMNSRDQWTKWEKV
;
A
#
# COMPACT_ATOMS: atom_id res chain seq x y z
N MET A 1 21.70 -21.82 -7.88
CA MET A 1 20.29 -22.02 -7.50
C MET A 1 19.85 -23.37 -8.06
N SER A 2 18.99 -24.15 -7.38
CA SER A 2 18.48 -25.43 -7.90
C SER A 2 17.11 -25.25 -8.53
N GLN A 3 16.73 -26.10 -9.50
CA GLN A 3 15.39 -26.11 -10.12
C GLN A 3 14.26 -26.18 -9.07
N ALA A 4 14.50 -26.88 -7.95
CA ALA A 4 13.54 -26.97 -6.85
C ALA A 4 13.33 -25.63 -6.11
N ASN A 5 14.35 -24.77 -6.04
CA ASN A 5 14.21 -23.44 -5.43
C ASN A 5 13.45 -22.49 -6.35
N GLU A 6 13.71 -22.54 -7.66
CA GLU A 6 13.02 -21.73 -8.68
C GLU A 6 11.52 -22.07 -8.73
N MET A 7 11.16 -23.36 -8.78
CA MET A 7 9.76 -23.79 -8.76
C MET A 7 9.01 -23.37 -7.49
N ARG A 8 9.71 -23.27 -6.35
CA ARG A 8 9.10 -22.86 -5.08
C ARG A 8 8.88 -21.35 -5.04
N GLU A 9 9.84 -20.56 -5.53
CA GLU A 9 9.71 -19.10 -5.64
C GLU A 9 8.54 -18.72 -6.57
N GLU A 10 8.39 -19.40 -7.72
CA GLU A 10 7.27 -19.18 -8.64
C GLU A 10 5.90 -19.49 -8.01
N ALA A 11 5.83 -20.56 -7.20
CA ALA A 11 4.60 -20.92 -6.51
C ALA A 11 4.22 -19.89 -5.42
N ASP A 12 5.20 -19.40 -4.67
CA ASP A 12 5.02 -18.36 -3.65
C ASP A 12 4.56 -17.03 -4.30
N ASP A 13 5.16 -16.64 -5.43
CA ASP A 13 4.76 -15.45 -6.19
C ASP A 13 3.32 -15.57 -6.72
N THR A 14 2.96 -16.74 -7.24
CA THR A 14 1.57 -16.99 -7.71
C THR A 14 0.56 -16.88 -6.57
N ALA A 15 0.89 -17.42 -5.39
CA ALA A 15 0.04 -17.33 -4.21
C ALA A 15 -0.09 -15.88 -3.70
N ASN A 16 1.00 -15.13 -3.72
CA ASN A 16 1.04 -13.71 -3.37
C ASN A 16 0.14 -12.88 -4.30
N GLU A 17 0.26 -13.05 -5.62
CA GLU A 17 -0.59 -12.33 -6.58
C GLU A 17 -2.08 -12.68 -6.42
N ALA A 18 -2.41 -13.96 -6.20
CA ALA A 18 -3.78 -14.38 -5.92
C ALA A 18 -4.33 -13.74 -4.63
N MET A 19 -3.52 -13.66 -3.57
CA MET A 19 -3.90 -13.00 -2.32
C MET A 19 -4.10 -11.50 -2.53
N LYS A 20 -3.17 -10.82 -3.22
CA LYS A 20 -3.28 -9.40 -3.55
C LYS A 20 -4.57 -9.12 -4.30
N ALA A 21 -4.84 -9.86 -5.38
CA ALA A 21 -6.07 -9.73 -6.16
C ALA A 21 -7.33 -9.97 -5.32
N ALA A 22 -7.34 -10.98 -4.46
CA ALA A 22 -8.47 -11.25 -3.57
C ALA A 22 -8.70 -10.12 -2.55
N VAL A 23 -7.64 -9.55 -1.98
CA VAL A 23 -7.75 -8.40 -1.07
C VAL A 23 -8.31 -7.20 -1.81
N LEU A 24 -7.75 -6.85 -2.97
CA LEU A 24 -8.23 -5.69 -3.73
C LEU A 24 -9.70 -5.82 -4.10
N ARG A 25 -10.13 -7.00 -4.57
CA ARG A 25 -11.54 -7.28 -4.89
C ARG A 25 -12.48 -7.16 -3.68
N ASN A 26 -12.02 -7.54 -2.48
CA ASN A 26 -12.87 -7.59 -1.29
C ASN A 26 -12.97 -6.25 -0.55
N PHE A 27 -11.98 -5.37 -0.71
CA PHE A 27 -11.89 -4.12 0.05
C PHE A 27 -12.10 -2.87 -0.79
N PHE A 28 -11.93 -2.96 -2.12
CA PHE A 28 -12.19 -1.84 -3.02
C PHE A 28 -13.50 -2.03 -3.77
N THR A 29 -14.24 -0.93 -3.89
CA THR A 29 -15.47 -0.85 -4.69
C THR A 29 -15.13 -0.75 -6.18
N ALA A 30 -16.14 -0.95 -7.04
CA ALA A 30 -15.96 -0.88 -8.48
C ALA A 30 -15.50 0.51 -8.99
N ASP A 31 -15.86 1.58 -8.28
CA ASP A 31 -15.40 2.95 -8.51
C ASP A 31 -14.03 3.25 -7.88
N GLY A 32 -13.40 2.25 -7.26
CA GLY A 32 -12.04 2.32 -6.74
C GLY A 32 -11.92 2.89 -5.33
N ARG A 33 -13.02 3.16 -4.63
CA ARG A 33 -12.98 3.57 -3.21
C ARG A 33 -12.62 2.40 -2.32
N LEU A 34 -11.87 2.67 -1.24
CA LEU A 34 -11.64 1.71 -0.19
C LEU A 34 -12.91 1.66 0.68
N ALA A 35 -13.62 0.55 0.70
CA ALA A 35 -14.87 0.43 1.45
C ALA A 35 -14.63 0.43 2.97
N GLN A 36 -13.53 -0.19 3.40
CA GLN A 36 -13.10 -0.24 4.80
C GLN A 36 -11.59 -0.47 4.87
N ILE A 37 -10.93 0.10 5.88
CA ILE A 37 -9.52 -0.19 6.15
C ILE A 37 -9.40 -1.63 6.69
N PRO A 38 -8.63 -2.53 6.07
CA PRO A 38 -8.51 -3.90 6.56
C PRO A 38 -7.93 -3.96 7.97
N ALA A 39 -8.58 -4.73 8.86
CA ALA A 39 -8.09 -4.96 10.22
C ALA A 39 -6.89 -5.92 10.27
N GLN A 40 -6.82 -6.87 9.34
CA GLN A 40 -5.72 -7.84 9.27
C GLN A 40 -4.47 -7.20 8.67
N TYR A 41 -3.34 -7.35 9.38
CA TYR A 41 -2.09 -6.67 9.07
C TYR A 41 -1.64 -6.83 7.61
N LYS A 42 -1.48 -8.07 7.13
CA LYS A 42 -1.06 -8.37 5.75
C LYS A 42 -2.00 -7.75 4.71
N LYS A 43 -3.32 -7.79 4.94
CA LYS A 43 -4.32 -7.19 4.04
C LYS A 43 -4.28 -5.67 4.06
N LYS A 44 -4.01 -5.07 5.23
CA LYS A 44 -3.84 -3.62 5.37
C LYS A 44 -2.66 -3.14 4.54
N LEU A 45 -1.50 -3.80 4.64
CA LEU A 45 -0.32 -3.48 3.85
C LEU A 45 -0.61 -3.53 2.34
N ILE A 46 -1.30 -4.58 1.87
CA ILE A 46 -1.72 -4.69 0.46
C ILE A 46 -2.57 -3.48 0.04
N ALA A 47 -3.56 -3.10 0.84
CA ALA A 47 -4.42 -1.95 0.54
C ALA A 47 -3.65 -0.62 0.56
N MET A 48 -2.76 -0.42 1.54
CA MET A 48 -1.96 0.81 1.65
C MET A 48 -0.96 0.93 0.50
N GLN A 49 -0.27 -0.17 0.16
CA GLN A 49 0.63 -0.21 -0.99
C GLN A 49 -0.12 0.10 -2.29
N TYR A 50 -1.32 -0.46 -2.47
CA TYR A 50 -2.13 -0.19 -3.66
C TYR A 50 -2.54 1.29 -3.79
N LEU A 51 -2.82 1.96 -2.68
CA LEU A 51 -3.13 3.40 -2.69
C LEU A 51 -1.89 4.24 -2.96
N VAL A 52 -0.79 4.02 -2.23
CA VAL A 52 0.41 4.86 -2.36
C VAL A 52 1.06 4.74 -3.74
N GLU A 53 0.95 3.59 -4.40
CA GLU A 53 1.45 3.37 -5.77
C GLU A 53 0.74 4.23 -6.84
N LYS A 54 -0.36 4.92 -6.49
CA LYS A 54 -1.03 5.89 -7.38
C LYS A 54 -0.48 7.31 -7.26
N LEU A 55 0.41 7.57 -6.30
CA LEU A 55 1.11 8.84 -6.17
C LEU A 55 2.33 8.90 -7.10
N GLU A 56 2.70 10.11 -7.50
CA GLU A 56 3.90 10.37 -8.27
C GLU A 56 5.15 10.25 -7.39
N SER A 57 6.15 9.49 -7.86
CA SER A 57 7.45 9.34 -7.21
C SER A 57 8.32 10.59 -7.32
N GLY A 58 9.07 10.90 -6.27
CA GLY A 58 9.94 12.08 -6.20
C GLY A 58 9.19 13.41 -6.06
N ARG A 59 7.86 13.38 -5.97
CA ARG A 59 7.04 14.56 -5.68
C ARG A 59 6.85 14.73 -4.18
N ARG A 60 6.91 15.99 -3.75
CA ARG A 60 6.52 16.44 -2.42
C ARG A 60 5.06 16.87 -2.41
N TYR A 61 4.33 16.44 -1.39
CA TYR A 61 2.93 16.76 -1.19
C TYR A 61 2.77 17.50 0.14
N THR A 62 2.10 18.63 0.13
CA THR A 62 1.60 19.24 1.37
C THR A 62 0.57 18.32 2.03
N GLU A 63 0.36 18.47 3.34
CA GLU A 63 -0.71 17.75 4.04
C GLU A 63 -2.07 17.90 3.35
N LYS A 64 -2.38 19.10 2.85
CA LYS A 64 -3.64 19.36 2.14
C LYS A 64 -3.76 18.54 0.84
N GLU A 65 -2.68 18.43 0.07
CA GLU A 65 -2.68 17.64 -1.17
C GLU A 65 -2.82 16.15 -0.89
N ILE A 66 -2.09 15.61 0.08
CA ILE A 66 -2.19 14.20 0.43
C ILE A 66 -3.58 13.87 1.04
N ASN A 67 -4.18 14.80 1.78
CA ASN A 67 -5.56 14.67 2.27
C ASN A 67 -6.54 14.58 1.09
N ALA A 68 -6.44 15.51 0.14
CA ALA A 68 -7.29 15.55 -1.03
C ALA A 68 -7.10 14.31 -1.92
N PHE A 69 -5.87 13.79 -2.02
CA PHE A 69 -5.58 12.53 -2.70
C PHE A 69 -6.31 11.36 -2.02
N ILE A 70 -6.14 11.19 -0.71
CA ILE A 70 -6.73 10.06 0.01
C ILE A 70 -8.27 10.14 0.04
N GLN A 71 -8.85 11.34 0.17
CA GLN A 71 -10.30 11.52 0.21
C GLN A 71 -11.04 11.05 -1.05
N GLN A 72 -10.33 10.96 -2.19
CA GLN A 72 -10.88 10.33 -3.39
C GLN A 72 -11.20 8.84 -3.16
N PHE A 73 -10.46 8.19 -2.25
CA PHE A 73 -10.55 6.76 -1.96
C PHE A 73 -11.24 6.44 -0.63
N HIS A 74 -11.08 7.27 0.40
CA HIS A 74 -11.62 6.98 1.74
C HIS A 74 -11.72 8.25 2.61
N ASP A 75 -12.77 8.33 3.44
CA ASP A 75 -13.06 9.53 4.24
C ASP A 75 -12.17 9.66 5.49
N ASP A 76 -11.69 8.54 6.03
CA ASP A 76 -10.64 8.52 7.07
C ASP A 76 -9.24 8.70 6.47
N TYR A 77 -9.00 9.89 5.93
CA TYR A 77 -7.71 10.26 5.36
C TYR A 77 -6.61 10.39 6.43
N ALA A 78 -6.96 10.64 7.69
CA ALA A 78 -6.01 10.72 8.79
C ALA A 78 -5.37 9.37 9.13
N THR A 79 -6.18 8.31 9.23
CA THR A 79 -5.67 6.96 9.47
C THR A 79 -4.78 6.50 8.32
N ILE A 80 -5.20 6.69 7.07
CA ILE A 80 -4.41 6.26 5.90
C ILE A 80 -3.07 7.02 5.82
N ARG A 81 -3.03 8.34 6.06
CA ARG A 81 -1.74 9.07 6.16
C ARG A 81 -0.83 8.47 7.21
N ARG A 82 -1.38 8.15 8.38
CA ARG A 82 -0.61 7.54 9.48
C ARG A 82 -0.05 6.18 9.07
N GLU A 83 -0.84 5.35 8.42
CA GLU A 83 -0.40 4.03 7.94
C GLU A 83 0.67 4.15 6.84
N PHE A 84 0.59 5.16 5.96
CA PHE A 84 1.66 5.45 4.99
C PHE A 84 3.01 5.72 5.66
N ILE A 85 3.01 6.44 6.80
CA ILE A 85 4.24 6.70 7.55
C ILE A 85 4.69 5.46 8.33
N ILE A 86 3.78 4.79 9.06
CA ILE A 86 4.10 3.63 9.91
C ILE A 86 4.78 2.52 9.09
N HIS A 87 4.32 2.29 7.85
CA HIS A 87 4.85 1.22 7.00
C HIS A 87 5.98 1.65 6.07
N GLY A 88 6.48 2.87 6.25
CA GLY A 88 7.62 3.39 5.51
C GLY A 88 7.31 3.67 4.04
N TYR A 89 6.04 3.75 3.64
CA TYR A 89 5.66 4.11 2.28
C TYR A 89 5.97 5.58 1.97
N MET A 90 5.78 6.46 2.95
CA MET A 90 6.12 7.88 2.87
C MET A 90 6.88 8.31 4.14
N SER A 91 7.63 9.39 4.02
CA SER A 91 8.14 10.18 5.15
C SER A 91 7.38 11.49 5.24
N ARG A 92 7.39 12.09 6.44
CA ARG A 92 6.79 13.41 6.69
C ARG A 92 7.80 14.31 7.38
N ASP A 93 8.09 15.46 6.79
CA ASP A 93 8.91 16.53 7.36
C ASP A 93 8.20 17.88 7.20
N HIS A 94 8.05 18.64 8.28
CA HIS A 94 7.36 19.94 8.27
C HIS A 94 6.03 19.96 7.48
N GLU A 95 5.17 18.96 7.70
CA GLU A 95 3.88 18.76 7.00
C GLU A 95 3.97 18.45 5.50
N ILE A 96 5.18 18.20 4.99
CA ILE A 96 5.45 17.75 3.64
C ILE A 96 5.65 16.24 3.64
N TYR A 97 4.93 15.55 2.77
CA TYR A 97 4.96 14.11 2.57
C TYR A 97 5.71 13.80 1.28
N GLU A 98 6.64 12.84 1.33
CA GLU A 98 7.39 12.38 0.17
C GLU A 98 7.44 10.85 0.17
N MET A 99 7.31 10.24 -1.01
CA MET A 99 7.37 8.78 -1.13
C MET A 99 8.80 8.30 -0.87
N ASN A 100 8.93 7.31 0.01
CA ASN A 100 10.21 6.71 0.36
C ASN A 100 10.68 5.75 -0.72
N SER A 101 11.97 5.38 -0.68
CA SER A 101 12.50 4.34 -1.56
C SER A 101 11.86 2.98 -1.24
N ARG A 102 11.69 2.13 -2.27
CA ARG A 102 10.95 0.87 -2.14
C ARG A 102 11.59 -0.12 -1.16
N ASP A 103 12.87 0.00 -0.84
CA ASP A 103 13.56 -0.80 0.18
C ASP A 103 13.12 -0.47 1.61
N GLN A 104 12.63 0.76 1.86
CA GLN A 104 12.11 1.17 3.17
C GLN A 104 10.67 0.68 3.41
N TRP A 105 9.99 0.21 2.37
CA TRP A 105 8.58 -0.20 2.48
C TRP A 105 8.47 -1.55 3.18
N THR A 106 7.50 -1.65 4.09
CA THR A 106 7.12 -2.94 4.68
C THR A 106 6.63 -3.89 3.58
N LYS A 107 7.29 -5.06 3.47
CA LYS A 107 7.00 -6.09 2.46
C LYS A 107 5.93 -7.04 2.97
N TRP A 108 4.70 -6.89 2.48
CA TRP A 108 3.59 -7.73 2.93
C TRP A 108 3.78 -9.20 2.54
N GLU A 109 4.59 -9.48 1.52
CA GLU A 109 4.97 -10.83 1.09
C GLU A 109 5.75 -11.57 2.19
N LYS A 110 6.42 -10.81 3.08
CA LYS A 110 7.31 -11.33 4.13
C LYS A 110 6.70 -11.32 5.54
N VAL A 111 5.43 -10.93 5.68
CA VAL A 111 4.70 -10.92 6.97
C VAL A 111 3.69 -12.05 7.08
#